data_AF-A0A024QIF3-F1
#
_entry.id   AF-A0A024QIF3-F1
#
_cell.length_a   1.000
_cell.length_b   1.000
_cell.length_c   1.000
_cell.angle_alpha   90.00
_cell.angle_beta   90.00
_cell.angle_gamma   90.00
#
_symmetry.space_group_name_H-M   'P 1'
#
loop_
_entity.id
_entity.type
_entity.pdbx_description
1 polymer ?
#
loop_
_entity_poly.entity_id
_entity_poly.type
_entity_poly.pdbx_seq_one_letter_code
_entity_poly.pdbx_strand_id
1 'polypeptide(L)' 'MSYKNTFITVSEDSTATSGMEPTPRNNKPTIASIEYELMRENPYTYTQVDVQFQT' A
#
# COMPACT_ATOMS: atom_id res chain seq x y z
N MET A 1 13.50 -11.42 1.03
CA MET A 1 12.42 -12.12 1.76
C MET A 1 11.25 -11.16 1.77
N SER A 2 10.18 -11.44 1.04
CA SER A 2 9.05 -10.52 0.88
C SER A 2 7.89 -10.98 1.75
N TYR A 3 7.18 -10.03 2.36
CA TYR A 3 5.95 -10.36 3.09
C TYR A 3 4.89 -10.88 2.13
N LYS A 4 4.22 -11.97 2.51
CA LYS A 4 3.09 -12.57 1.78
C LYS A 4 1.96 -12.81 2.75
N ASN A 5 0.73 -12.42 2.37
CA ASN A 5 -0.50 -12.69 3.12
C ASN A 5 -0.43 -12.30 4.60
N THR A 6 0.28 -11.23 4.92
CA THR A 6 0.42 -10.72 6.29
C THR A 6 -0.55 -9.57 6.51
N PHE A 7 -1.25 -9.57 7.64
CA PHE A 7 -2.06 -8.43 8.05
C PHE A 7 -1.14 -7.32 8.59
N ILE A 8 -1.38 -6.09 8.14
CA ILE A 8 -0.74 -4.91 8.73
C ILE A 8 -1.63 -4.48 9.90
N THR A 9 -1.08 -4.50 11.11
CA THR A 9 -1.75 -3.99 12.31
C THR A 9 -1.25 -2.59 12.63
N VAL A 10 -2.11 -1.80 13.28
CA VAL A 10 -1.71 -0.54 13.89
C VAL A 10 -0.74 -0.84 15.04
N SER A 11 0.34 -0.05 15.12
CA SER A 11 1.30 -0.14 16.21
C SER A 11 0.72 0.42 17.51
N GLU A 12 1.09 -0.16 18.66
CA GLU A 12 0.60 0.26 19.97
C GLU A 12 1.00 1.69 20.35
N ASP A 13 2.08 2.21 19.77
CA ASP A 13 2.57 3.58 19.96
C ASP A 13 2.00 4.58 18.94
N SER A 14 1.12 4.13 18.03
CA SER A 14 0.50 4.99 17.03
C SER A 14 -0.75 5.69 17.58
N THR A 15 -0.91 6.96 17.25
CA THR A 15 -2.19 7.68 17.46
C THR A 15 -3.22 7.38 16.38
N ALA A 16 -2.82 6.72 15.28
CA ALA A 16 -3.73 6.33 14.22
C ALA A 16 -4.53 5.09 14.62
N THR A 17 -5.81 5.03 14.27
CA THR A 17 -6.66 3.85 14.55
C THR A 17 -6.81 2.92 13.35
N SER A 18 -6.40 3.37 12.16
CA SER A 18 -6.49 2.64 10.90
C SER A 18 -5.51 3.21 9.87
N GLY A 19 -5.26 2.44 8.81
CA GLY A 19 -4.55 2.95 7.63
C GLY A 19 -5.41 3.94 6.85
N MET A 20 -4.76 4.90 6.18
CA MET A 20 -5.41 5.89 5.33
C MET A 20 -5.06 5.64 3.86
N GLU A 21 -6.04 5.76 2.98
CA GLU A 21 -5.79 5.70 1.53
C GLU A 21 -4.89 6.89 1.11
N PRO A 22 -3.79 6.63 0.38
CA PRO A 22 -2.90 7.67 -0.08
C PRO A 22 -3.58 8.59 -1.08
N THR A 23 -3.41 9.90 -0.89
CA THR A 23 -4.03 10.92 -1.73
C THR A 23 -3.09 11.38 -2.85
N PRO A 24 -3.63 11.73 -4.04
CA PRO A 24 -2.85 12.37 -5.10
C PRO A 24 -2.30 13.74 -4.65
N ARG A 25 -1.15 14.13 -5.17
CA ARG A 25 -0.55 15.45 -4.91
C ARG A 25 -0.77 16.36 -6.12
N ASN A 26 -1.45 17.49 -5.95
CA ASN A 26 -1.79 18.43 -7.04
C ASN A 26 -2.50 17.74 -8.21
N ASN A 27 -3.45 16.84 -7.93
CA ASN A 27 -4.15 16.00 -8.92
C ASN A 27 -3.24 15.07 -9.74
N LYS A 28 -1.99 14.87 -9.32
CA LYS A 28 -1.09 13.88 -9.92
C LYS A 28 -0.97 12.68 -8.99
N PRO A 29 -1.08 11.46 -9.52
CA PRO A 29 -0.87 10.26 -8.72
C PRO A 29 0.55 10.28 -8.14
N THR A 30 0.65 9.92 -6.87
CA THR A 30 1.92 9.65 -6.18
C THR A 30 2.28 8.18 -6.33
N ILE A 31 3.53 7.82 -6.07
CA ILE A 31 3.95 6.40 -6.04
C ILE A 31 3.03 5.62 -5.08
N ALA A 32 2.79 6.15 -3.88
CA ALA A 32 1.91 5.52 -2.89
C ALA A 32 0.47 5.32 -3.40
N SER A 33 -0.10 6.28 -4.14
CA SER A 33 -1.45 6.10 -4.71
C SER A 33 -1.48 5.08 -5.83
N ILE A 34 -0.44 5.01 -6.66
CA ILE A 34 -0.33 4.03 -7.74
C ILE A 34 -0.18 2.61 -7.15
N GLU A 35 0.73 2.44 -6.19
CA GLU A 35 0.94 1.17 -5.50
C GLU A 35 -0.35 0.71 -4.79
N TYR A 36 -1.06 1.64 -4.14
CA TYR A 36 -2.34 1.37 -3.50
C TYR A 36 -3.41 0.92 -4.50
N GLU A 37 -3.58 1.63 -5.62
CA GLU A 37 -4.52 1.25 -6.69
C GLU A 37 -4.19 -0.13 -7.26
N LEU A 38 -2.91 -0.40 -7.58
CA LEU A 38 -2.45 -1.68 -8.10
C LEU A 38 -2.81 -2.85 -7.18
N MET A 39 -2.56 -2.69 -5.87
CA MET A 39 -2.88 -3.70 -4.86
C MET A 39 -4.38 -3.86 -4.63
N ARG A 40 -5.14 -2.76 -4.66
CA ARG A 40 -6.59 -2.75 -4.47
C ARG A 40 -7.32 -3.44 -5.62
N GLU A 41 -6.86 -3.23 -6.85
CA GLU A 41 -7.45 -3.84 -8.05
C GLU A 41 -7.05 -5.31 -8.22
N ASN A 42 -5.91 -5.74 -7.64
CA ASN A 42 -5.39 -7.11 -7.74
C ASN A 42 -5.07 -7.71 -6.35
N PRO A 43 -6.09 -7.96 -5.50
CA PRO A 43 -5.87 -8.46 -4.14
C PRO A 43 -5.04 -9.74 -4.10
N TYR A 44 -4.04 -9.80 -3.22
CA TYR A 44 -3.18 -10.96 -2.98
C TYR A 44 -2.44 -11.51 -4.22
N THR A 45 -2.36 -10.74 -5.30
CA THR A 45 -1.71 -11.16 -6.55
C THR A 45 -0.21 -10.84 -6.53
N TYR A 46 0.14 -9.64 -6.09
CA TYR A 46 1.50 -9.13 -6.13
C TYR A 46 2.21 -9.28 -4.78
N THR A 47 3.52 -9.54 -4.80
CA THR A 47 4.37 -9.40 -3.62
C THR A 47 4.84 -7.96 -3.45
N GLN A 48 5.37 -7.61 -2.27
CA GLN A 48 5.96 -6.28 -2.04
C GLN A 48 6.97 -5.87 -3.13
N VAL A 49 7.81 -6.81 -3.57
CA VAL A 49 8.82 -6.54 -4.60
C VAL A 49 8.15 -6.27 -5.95
N ASP A 50 7.11 -7.02 -6.29
CA ASP A 50 6.37 -6.78 -7.53
C ASP A 50 5.74 -5.38 -7.51
N VAL A 51 5.04 -5.02 -6.43
CA VAL A 51 4.43 -3.69 -6.26
C VAL A 51 5.46 -2.56 -6.40
N GLN A 52 6.64 -2.72 -5.80
CA GLN A 52 7.67 -1.67 -5.76
C GLN A 52 8.40 -1.42 -7.09
N PHE A 53 8.41 -2.39 -8.01
CA PHE A 53 9.17 -2.31 -9.28
C PHE A 53 8.33 -2.47 -10.54
N GLN A 54 7.01 -2.63 -10.41
CA GLN A 54 6.07 -2.81 -11.53
C GLN A 54 5.27 -1.52 -11.86
N THR A 55 5.56 -0.42 -11.16
CA THR A 55 5.00 0.94 -11.38
C THR A 55 5.86 1.82 -12.27
#